data_AF-A0A0K8R741-F1
#
_entry.id   AF-A0A0K8R741-F1
#
_cell.length_a   1.000
_cell.length_b   1.000
_cell.length_c   1.000
_cell.angle_alpha   90.00
_cell.angle_beta   90.00
_cell.angle_gamma   90.00
#
_symmetry.space_group_name_H-M   'P 1'
#
loop_
_entity.id
_entity.type
_entity.pdbx_description
1 polymer ?
#
loop_
_entity_poly.entity_id
_entity_poly.type
_entity_poly.pdbx_seq_one_letter_code
_entity_poly.pdbx_strand_id
1 'polypeptide(L)' 'MASNLVKSTARTVKPLLSLDQGEARRRVLNLYKAWYRQMPSIVKMYDIPVSAEQGRTKLRQEFLRNKHVRDIQGRQYEPT' A
#
# COMPACT_ATOMS: atom_id res chain seq x y z
N MET A 1 40.72 10.22 25.17
CA MET A 1 39.58 10.68 24.35
C MET A 1 39.32 9.64 23.27
N ALA A 2 38.56 8.58 23.57
CA ALA A 2 38.18 7.57 22.59
C ALA A 2 36.71 7.78 22.22
N SER A 3 36.46 8.39 21.07
CA SER A 3 35.12 8.50 20.49
C SER A 3 34.77 7.18 19.82
N ASN A 4 33.98 6.35 20.50
CA ASN A 4 33.35 5.21 19.87
C ASN A 4 32.34 5.72 18.84
N LEU A 5 32.72 5.68 17.57
CA LEU A 5 31.84 5.93 16.44
C LEU A 5 30.79 4.81 16.42
N VAL A 6 29.60 5.09 16.97
CA VAL A 6 28.45 4.19 16.90
C VAL A 6 28.07 4.03 15.42
N LYS A 7 28.51 2.93 14.80
CA LYS A 7 28.03 2.56 13.47
C LYS A 7 26.55 2.21 13.60
N SER A 8 25.68 3.14 13.21
CA SER A 8 24.27 2.87 12.98
C SER A 8 24.15 1.72 11.98
N THR A 9 23.84 0.52 12.47
CA THR A 9 23.52 -0.62 11.62
C THR A 9 22.11 -0.38 11.10
N ALA A 10 21.98 0.33 9.97
CA ALA A 10 20.74 0.32 9.22
C ALA A 10 20.42 -1.16 8.92
N ARG A 11 19.38 -1.70 9.58
CA ARG A 11 18.91 -3.06 9.33
C ARG A 11 18.40 -3.08 7.88
N THR A 12 19.25 -3.53 6.96
CA THR A 12 18.89 -3.68 5.55
C THR A 12 17.86 -4.79 5.43
N VAL A 13 16.59 -4.43 5.45
CA VAL A 13 15.48 -5.36 5.24
C VAL A 13 15.38 -5.63 3.74
N LYS A 14 15.32 -6.90 3.36
CA LYS A 14 15.06 -7.28 1.96
C LYS A 14 13.68 -6.72 1.57
N PRO A 15 13.58 -5.89 0.53
CA PRO A 15 12.28 -5.39 0.09
C PRO A 15 11.42 -6.57 -0.37
N LEU A 16 10.21 -6.67 0.17
CA LEU A 16 9.33 -7.82 -0.10
C LEU A 16 8.78 -7.82 -1.53
N LEU A 17 8.47 -6.64 -2.09
CA LEU A 17 7.69 -6.54 -3.33
C LEU A 17 8.06 -5.38 -4.27
N SER A 18 8.66 -4.29 -3.80
CA SER A 18 9.00 -3.14 -4.65
C SER A 18 10.36 -2.60 -4.27
N LEU A 19 11.25 -2.49 -5.26
CA LEU A 19 12.60 -1.95 -5.08
C LEU A 19 12.62 -0.42 -5.20
N ASP A 20 11.64 0.14 -5.92
CA ASP A 20 11.55 1.57 -6.24
C ASP A 20 10.11 2.11 -6.11
N GLN A 21 9.99 3.42 -5.87
CA GLN A 21 8.72 4.14 -5.76
C GLN A 21 7.92 4.12 -7.07
N GLY A 22 8.59 4.16 -8.22
CA GLY A 22 7.95 4.07 -9.53
C GLY A 22 7.28 2.70 -9.72
N GLU A 23 7.95 1.63 -9.30
CA GLU A 23 7.40 0.27 -9.35
C GLU A 23 6.22 0.11 -8.39
N ALA A 24 6.33 0.60 -7.16
CA ALA A 24 5.26 0.59 -6.17
C ALA A 24 4.01 1.30 -6.71
N ARG A 25 4.17 2.48 -7.32
CA ARG A 25 3.06 3.23 -7.93
C ARG A 25 2.39 2.44 -9.06
N ARG A 26 3.16 1.81 -9.95
CA ARG A 26 2.63 0.96 -11.03
C ARG A 26 1.84 -0.22 -10.47
N ARG A 27 2.35 -0.89 -9.44
CA ARG A 27 1.67 -2.02 -8.76
C ARG A 27 0.36 -1.59 -8.11
N VAL A 28 0.35 -0.46 -7.40
CA VAL A 28 -0.87 0.10 -6.79
C VAL A 28 -1.93 0.43 -7.86
N LEU A 29 -1.53 1.03 -8.99
CA LEU A 29 -2.46 1.32 -10.09
C LEU A 29 -3.00 0.05 -10.75
N ASN A 30 -2.16 -0.97 -10.93
CA ASN A 30 -2.59 -2.26 -11.47
C ASN A 30 -3.54 -2.98 -10.51
N LEU A 31 -3.26 -2.93 -9.20
CA LEU A 31 -4.13 -3.45 -8.15
C LEU A 31 -5.50 -2.74 -8.19
N TYR A 32 -5.51 -1.41 -8.21
CA TYR A 32 -6.74 -0.62 -8.33
C TYR A 32 -7.57 -1.03 -9.55
N LYS A 33 -6.94 -1.17 -10.73
CA LYS A 33 -7.62 -1.62 -11.96
C LYS A 33 -8.20 -3.04 -11.83
N ALA A 34 -7.46 -3.96 -11.22
CA ALA A 34 -7.91 -5.33 -11.02
C ALA A 34 -9.17 -5.37 -10.12
N TRP A 35 -9.13 -4.68 -8.98
CA TRP A 35 -10.29 -4.59 -8.09
C TRP A 35 -11.49 -3.86 -8.71
N TYR A 36 -11.24 -2.81 -9.48
CA TYR A 36 -12.31 -2.08 -10.17
C TYR A 36 -13.08 -2.97 -11.15
N ARG A 37 -12.37 -3.86 -11.86
CA ARG A 37 -12.95 -4.86 -12.77
C ARG A 37 -13.65 -5.99 -12.01
N GLN A 38 -13.11 -6.39 -10.86
CA GLN A 38 -13.67 -7.47 -10.05
C GLN A 38 -14.90 -7.06 -9.23
N MET A 39 -15.16 -5.75 -9.07
CA MET A 39 -16.27 -5.26 -8.24
C MET A 39 -17.64 -5.86 -8.56
N PRO A 40 -18.11 -5.91 -9.82
CA PRO A 40 -19.41 -6.51 -10.14
C PRO A 40 -19.48 -7.99 -9.73
N SER A 41 -18.38 -8.73 -9.89
CA SER A 41 -18.29 -10.13 -9.48
C SER A 41 -18.38 -10.30 -7.96
N ILE A 42 -17.74 -9.40 -7.19
CA ILE A 42 -17.80 -9.42 -5.71
C ILE A 42 -19.21 -9.10 -5.21
N VAL A 43 -19.84 -8.05 -5.75
CA VAL A 43 -21.21 -7.69 -5.36
C VAL A 43 -22.18 -8.85 -5.60
N LYS A 44 -22.05 -9.53 -6.75
CA LYS A 44 -22.88 -10.69 -7.08
C LYS A 44 -22.55 -11.92 -6.24
N MET A 45 -21.28 -12.19 -5.98
CA MET A 45 -20.82 -13.39 -5.26
C MET A 45 -21.17 -13.34 -3.76
N TYR A 46 -21.09 -12.16 -3.16
CA TYR A 46 -21.35 -11.95 -1.73
C TYR A 46 -22.73 -11.35 -1.44
N ASP A 47 -23.60 -11.26 -2.45
CA ASP A 47 -24.95 -10.70 -2.37
C ASP A 47 -25.03 -9.38 -1.58
N ILE A 48 -24.10 -8.47 -1.90
CA ILE A 48 -23.97 -7.22 -1.17
C ILE A 48 -25.10 -6.27 -1.63
N PRO A 49 -25.87 -5.66 -0.72
CA PRO A 49 -26.98 -4.76 -1.06
C PRO A 49 -26.51 -3.37 -1.50
N VAL A 50 -25.50 -3.31 -2.37
CA VAL A 50 -24.94 -2.07 -2.93
C VAL A 50 -24.71 -2.23 -4.42
N SER A 51 -24.81 -1.14 -5.18
CA SER A 51 -24.45 -1.20 -6.60
C SER A 51 -22.94 -1.36 -6.79
N ALA A 52 -22.53 -1.92 -7.92
CA ALA A 52 -21.11 -2.03 -8.26
C ALA A 52 -20.41 -0.65 -8.29
N GLU A 53 -21.13 0.42 -8.64
CA GLU A 53 -20.64 1.81 -8.60
C GLU A 53 -20.40 2.31 -7.17
N GLN A 54 -21.30 1.99 -6.24
CA GLN A 54 -21.10 2.29 -4.82
C GLN A 54 -19.89 1.54 -4.27
N GLY A 55 -19.72 0.26 -4.65
CA GLY A 55 -18.52 -0.52 -4.33
C GLY A 55 -17.23 0.09 -4.88
N ARG A 56 -17.24 0.53 -6.15
CA ARG A 56 -16.11 1.26 -6.78
C ARG A 56 -15.78 2.57 -6.07
N THR A 57 -16.80 3.29 -5.63
CA THR A 57 -16.62 4.55 -4.89
C THR A 57 -15.97 4.29 -3.53
N LYS A 58 -16.42 3.26 -2.79
CA LYS A 58 -15.77 2.84 -1.54
C LYS A 58 -14.35 2.38 -1.74
N LEU A 59 -14.09 1.61 -2.79
CA LEU A 59 -12.74 1.22 -3.17
C LEU A 59 -11.84 2.44 -3.38
N ARG A 60 -12.31 3.44 -4.14
CA ARG A 60 -11.55 4.69 -4.34
C ARG A 60 -11.28 5.43 -3.03
N GLN A 61 -12.25 5.50 -2.12
CA GLN A 61 -12.06 6.12 -0.79
C GLN A 61 -10.95 5.42 0.00
N GLU A 62 -10.92 4.09 0.01
CA GLU A 62 -9.89 3.31 0.70
C GLU A 62 -8.48 3.52 0.12
N PHE A 63 -8.35 3.53 -1.20
CA PHE A 63 -7.06 3.85 -1.85
C PHE A 63 -6.60 5.29 -1.56
N LEU A 64 -7.54 6.25 -1.53
CA LEU A 64 -7.21 7.65 -1.20
C LEU A 64 -6.85 7.84 0.27
N ARG A 65 -7.48 7.10 1.20
CA ARG A 65 -7.13 7.10 2.62
C ARG A 65 -5.63 6.80 2.81
N ASN A 66 -5.11 5.86 2.04
CA ASN A 66 -3.70 5.43 2.10
C ASN A 66 -2.74 6.24 1.22
N LYS A 67 -3.18 7.39 0.66
CA LYS A 67 -2.34 8.26 -0.20
C LYS A 67 -1.07 8.76 0.49
N HIS A 68 -1.08 8.87 1.81
CA HIS A 68 0.03 9.39 2.61
C HIS A 68 1.14 8.37 2.87
N VAL A 69 0.92 7.09 2.54
CA VAL A 69 1.94 6.04 2.68
C VAL A 69 3.03 6.27 1.65
N ARG A 70 4.17 6.80 2.11
CA ARG A 70 5.38 7.00 1.30
C ARG A 70 6.45 5.94 1.56
N ASP A 71 6.24 5.10 2.57
CA ASP A 71 7.25 4.18 3.05
C ASP A 71 7.18 2.86 2.27
N ILE A 72 8.14 2.66 1.36
CA ILE A 72 8.28 1.44 0.55
C ILE A 72 9.16 0.43 1.30
N GLN A 73 9.97 0.91 2.26
CA GLN A 73 10.75 0.11 3.18
C GLN A 73 10.34 0.49 4.59
N GLY A 74 9.88 -0.44 5.43
CA GLY A 74 9.56 -0.17 6.84
C GLY A 74 10.76 0.35 7.63
N ARG A 75 11.07 1.64 7.50
CA ARG A 75 12.19 2.31 8.14
C ARG A 75 11.59 3.42 8.99
N GLN A 76 11.49 3.07 10.28
CA GLN A 76 11.17 3.91 11.44
C GLN A 76 9.67 4.17 11.68
N TYR A 77 9.06 3.27 12.45
CA TYR A 77 8.08 3.69 13.45
C TYR A 77 8.78 3.61 14.82
N GLU A 78 9.40 4.71 15.25
CA GLU A 78 9.60 4.94 16.68
C GLU A 78 8.39 5.75 17.17
N PRO A 79 7.60 5.23 18.12
CA PRO A 79 6.56 6.03 18.75
C PRO A 79 7.23 7.02 19.70
N THR A 80 7.05 8.32 19.47
CA THR A 80 7.13 9.36 20.52
C THR A 80 5.90 9.32 21.40
#